data_AF-A0A7S1IKV2-F1
#
_entry.id   AF-A0A7S1IKV2-F1
#
_cell.length_a   1.000
_cell.length_b   1.000
_cell.length_c   1.000
_cell.angle_alpha   90.00
_cell.angle_beta   90.00
_cell.angle_gamma   90.00
#
_symmetry.space_group_name_H-M   'P 1'
#
loop_
_entity.id
_entity.type
_entity.pdbx_description
1 polymer ?
#
loop_
_entity_poly.entity_id
_entity_poly.type
_entity_poly.pdbx_seq_one_letter_code
_entity_poly.pdbx_strand_id
1 'polypeptide(L)'
;QMFQRALGRGDLTLMQCITQSARLNLNEVLADGSTYLLRAVCLRQYAAVEWILAQPGIVLEGGNERARVLATSMDDEGLLNLFTARERAIAQLAVDKWRLQCGSAFGAEAQALVETRGKPSLRRIRSAARARAIADCARRFFQRWRLLQAQRGQRREAGW
;
A
#
# COMPACT_ATOMS: atom_id res chain seq x y z
N GLN A 1 18.61 -5.78 -18.07
CA GLN A 1 19.72 -4.82 -17.80
C GLN A 1 19.42 -3.39 -18.25
N MET A 2 18.78 -3.14 -19.42
CA MET A 2 18.47 -1.76 -19.85
C MET A 2 17.62 -0.98 -18.84
N PHE A 3 16.56 -1.58 -18.27
CA PHE A 3 15.73 -0.93 -17.27
C PHE A 3 16.53 -0.52 -16.01
N GLN A 4 17.46 -1.34 -15.56
CA GLN A 4 18.32 -1.01 -14.40
C GLN A 4 19.24 0.18 -14.69
N ARG A 5 19.72 0.34 -15.93
CA ARG A 5 20.52 1.50 -16.34
C ARG A 5 19.67 2.77 -16.42
N ALA A 6 18.46 2.67 -16.98
CA ALA A 6 17.49 3.76 -17.00
C ALA A 6 17.15 4.22 -15.58
N LEU A 7 16.85 3.24 -14.70
CA LEU A 7 16.66 3.47 -13.28
C LEU A 7 17.90 4.10 -12.66
N GLY A 8 19.11 3.57 -12.87
CA GLY A 8 20.34 4.18 -12.32
C GLY A 8 20.52 5.66 -12.66
N ARG A 9 19.98 6.13 -13.80
CA ARG A 9 20.04 7.53 -14.26
C ARG A 9 18.83 8.37 -13.88
N GLY A 10 17.77 7.77 -13.34
CA GLY A 10 16.49 8.44 -13.09
C GLY A 10 15.73 8.81 -14.36
N ASP A 11 16.04 8.14 -15.48
CA ASP A 11 15.43 8.41 -16.78
C ASP A 11 14.04 7.76 -16.86
N LEU A 12 13.05 8.49 -16.35
CA LEU A 12 11.67 8.03 -16.26
C LEU A 12 11.07 7.74 -17.64
N THR A 13 11.40 8.54 -18.65
CA THR A 13 10.91 8.36 -20.02
C THR A 13 11.40 7.04 -20.59
N LEU A 14 12.69 6.74 -20.43
CA LEU A 14 13.24 5.47 -20.89
C LEU A 14 12.67 4.28 -20.09
N MET A 15 12.45 4.43 -18.78
CA MET A 15 11.78 3.41 -17.96
C MET A 15 10.38 3.09 -18.49
N GLN A 16 9.59 4.13 -18.83
CA GLN A 16 8.25 3.98 -19.39
C GLN A 16 8.26 3.31 -20.77
N CYS A 17 9.16 3.71 -21.67
CA CYS A 17 9.30 3.08 -22.98
C CYS A 17 9.66 1.60 -22.87
N ILE A 18 10.56 1.25 -21.93
CA ILE A 18 10.97 -0.15 -21.73
C ILE A 18 9.80 -0.99 -21.19
N THR A 19 9.00 -0.48 -20.25
CA THR A 19 7.88 -1.26 -19.70
C THR A 19 6.69 -1.40 -20.64
N GLN A 20 6.53 -0.48 -21.59
CA GLN A 20 5.54 -0.62 -22.67
C GLN A 20 5.97 -1.63 -23.72
N SER A 21 7.27 -1.70 -24.03
CA SER A 21 7.81 -2.58 -25.07
C SER A 21 8.17 -3.98 -24.57
N ALA A 22 8.47 -4.14 -23.29
CA ALA A 22 8.82 -5.41 -22.67
C ALA A 22 7.81 -5.80 -21.59
N ARG A 23 7.45 -7.09 -21.53
CA ARG A 23 6.69 -7.67 -20.40
C ARG A 23 7.55 -7.76 -19.14
N LEU A 24 7.95 -6.60 -18.61
CA LEU A 24 8.80 -6.48 -17.44
C LEU A 24 7.98 -6.76 -16.18
N ASN A 25 8.44 -7.70 -15.35
CA ASN A 25 7.86 -7.91 -14.02
C ASN A 25 8.56 -7.00 -13.00
N LEU A 26 7.88 -5.96 -12.54
CA LEU A 26 8.44 -5.01 -11.55
C LEU A 26 8.60 -5.59 -10.14
N ASN A 27 7.96 -6.73 -9.86
CA ASN A 27 8.11 -7.46 -8.59
C ASN A 27 9.24 -8.50 -8.65
N GLU A 28 9.92 -8.64 -9.79
CA GLU A 28 11.00 -9.59 -9.94
C GLU A 28 12.16 -9.27 -8.99
N VAL A 29 12.67 -10.32 -8.35
CA VAL A 29 13.90 -10.26 -7.56
C VAL A 29 15.06 -10.46 -8.53
N LEU A 30 15.92 -9.45 -8.61
CA LEU A 30 17.10 -9.41 -9.44
C LEU A 30 18.17 -10.39 -8.93
N ALA A 31 19.21 -10.61 -9.74
CA ALA A 31 20.33 -11.50 -9.40
C ALA A 31 21.06 -11.13 -8.09
N ASP A 32 21.00 -9.86 -7.67
CA ASP A 32 21.58 -9.38 -6.40
C ASP A 32 20.60 -9.47 -5.21
N GLY A 33 19.44 -10.09 -5.39
CA GLY A 33 18.40 -10.21 -4.36
C GLY A 33 17.62 -8.92 -4.11
N SER A 34 17.84 -7.86 -4.91
CA SER A 34 17.06 -6.61 -4.85
C SER A 34 15.89 -6.64 -5.83
N THR A 35 14.84 -5.85 -5.56
CA THR A 35 13.81 -5.55 -6.56
C THR A 35 14.07 -4.20 -7.22
N TYR A 36 13.40 -3.93 -8.34
CA TYR A 36 13.43 -2.61 -8.97
C TYR A 36 13.00 -1.49 -8.02
N LEU A 37 11.98 -1.75 -7.19
CA LEU A 37 11.52 -0.78 -6.19
C LEU A 37 12.57 -0.55 -5.10
N LEU A 38 13.19 -1.61 -4.57
CA LEU A 38 14.26 -1.48 -3.58
C LEU A 38 15.42 -0.64 -4.12
N ARG A 39 15.81 -0.87 -5.37
CA ARG A 39 16.89 -0.12 -6.00
C ARG A 39 16.53 1.36 -6.21
N ALA A 40 15.29 1.66 -6.62
CA ALA A 40 14.80 3.02 -6.74
C ALA A 40 14.84 3.77 -5.38
N VAL A 41 14.48 3.09 -4.30
CA VAL A 41 14.57 3.59 -2.91
C VAL A 41 16.02 3.83 -2.50
N CYS A 42 16.93 2.87 -2.73
CA CYS A 42 18.36 3.04 -2.41
C CYS A 42 18.98 4.24 -3.14
N LEU A 43 18.55 4.49 -4.37
CA LEU A 43 19.01 5.62 -5.18
C LEU A 43 18.27 6.93 -4.89
N ARG A 44 17.32 6.94 -3.95
CA ARG A 44 16.45 8.08 -3.61
C ARG A 44 15.78 8.72 -4.82
N GLN A 45 15.36 7.90 -5.77
CA GLN A 45 14.71 8.40 -6.99
C GLN A 45 13.20 8.48 -6.80
N TYR A 46 12.75 9.56 -6.19
CA TYR A 46 11.33 9.77 -5.85
C TYR A 46 10.40 9.58 -7.05
N ALA A 47 10.72 10.15 -8.22
CA ALA A 47 9.90 10.01 -9.42
C ALA A 47 9.83 8.55 -9.92
N ALA A 48 10.93 7.81 -9.84
CA ALA A 48 10.95 6.39 -10.18
C ALA A 48 10.15 5.56 -9.16
N VAL A 49 10.30 5.83 -7.86
CA VAL A 49 9.55 5.17 -6.79
C VAL A 49 8.05 5.42 -6.94
N GLU A 50 7.65 6.67 -7.12
CA GLU A 50 6.26 7.06 -7.37
C GLU A 50 5.68 6.33 -8.59
N TRP A 51 6.42 6.35 -9.70
CA TRP A 51 5.97 5.70 -10.92
C TRP A 51 5.85 4.18 -10.79
N ILE A 52 6.81 3.51 -10.13
CA ILE A 52 6.77 2.06 -9.87
C ILE A 52 5.57 1.73 -8.97
N LEU A 53 5.36 2.50 -7.90
CA LEU A 53 4.24 2.33 -6.98
C LEU A 53 2.89 2.55 -7.65
N ALA A 54 2.83 3.38 -8.69
CA ALA A 54 1.61 3.61 -9.46
C ALA A 54 1.22 2.41 -10.34
N GLN A 55 2.16 1.51 -10.67
CA GLN A 55 1.89 0.43 -11.62
C GLN A 55 0.83 -0.56 -11.12
N PRO A 56 -0.08 -1.01 -12.00
CA PRO A 56 -1.01 -2.09 -11.67
C PRO A 56 -0.23 -3.39 -11.42
N GLY A 57 -0.55 -4.08 -10.33
CA GLY A 57 0.09 -5.36 -9.98
C GLY A 57 1.41 -5.24 -9.21
N ILE A 58 1.87 -4.03 -8.84
CA ILE A 58 2.95 -3.90 -7.85
C ILE A 58 2.46 -4.42 -6.50
N VAL A 59 3.23 -5.33 -5.90
CA VAL A 59 2.96 -5.94 -4.59
C VAL A 59 3.98 -5.37 -3.62
N LEU A 60 3.53 -4.78 -2.51
CA LEU A 60 4.44 -4.22 -1.50
C LEU A 60 5.02 -5.27 -0.56
N GLU A 61 4.33 -6.40 -0.42
CA GLU A 61 4.76 -7.54 0.40
C GLU A 61 5.79 -8.42 -0.35
N GLY A 62 6.48 -9.29 0.39
CA GLY A 62 7.47 -10.21 -0.17
C GLY A 62 8.72 -9.47 -0.66
N GLY A 63 9.07 -9.60 -1.93
CA GLY A 63 10.32 -9.04 -2.49
C GLY A 63 10.46 -7.53 -2.32
N ASN A 64 9.34 -6.79 -2.32
CA ASN A 64 9.32 -5.34 -2.19
C ASN A 64 9.24 -4.83 -0.73
N GLU A 65 9.01 -5.72 0.25
CA GLU A 65 8.87 -5.34 1.66
C GLU A 65 10.13 -4.64 2.16
N ARG A 66 11.29 -5.10 1.69
CA ARG A 66 12.61 -4.51 2.00
C ARG A 66 12.69 -3.03 1.61
N ALA A 67 12.01 -2.62 0.53
CA ALA A 67 12.01 -1.23 0.08
C ALA A 67 11.27 -0.31 1.07
N ARG A 68 10.14 -0.78 1.62
CA ARG A 68 9.37 -0.06 2.65
C ARG A 68 10.12 0.02 3.98
N VAL A 69 10.71 -1.10 4.39
CA VAL A 69 11.53 -1.16 5.62
C VAL A 69 12.71 -0.19 5.49
N LEU A 70 13.39 -0.19 4.35
CA LEU A 70 14.52 0.70 4.09
C LEU A 70 14.09 2.17 4.15
N ALA A 71 13.00 2.55 3.47
CA ALA A 71 12.47 3.91 3.52
C ALA A 71 12.15 4.36 4.96
N THR A 72 11.70 3.43 5.81
CA THR A 72 11.47 3.70 7.24
C THR A 72 12.78 3.89 8.01
N SER A 73 13.79 3.05 7.77
CA SER A 73 15.09 3.18 8.45
C SER A 73 15.91 4.40 8.00
N MET A 74 15.62 4.95 6.82
CA MET A 74 16.29 6.14 6.29
C MET A 74 15.71 7.44 6.84
N ASP A 75 14.60 7.37 7.59
CA ASP A 75 13.79 8.51 8.03
C ASP A 75 13.48 9.51 6.88
N ASP A 76 13.33 8.99 5.66
CA ASP A 76 13.07 9.77 4.47
C ASP A 76 11.56 9.98 4.30
N GLU A 77 11.07 11.12 4.78
CA GLU A 77 9.64 11.45 4.76
C GLU A 77 9.04 11.43 3.36
N GLY A 78 9.80 11.86 2.34
CA GLY A 78 9.34 11.84 0.96
C GLY A 78 9.01 10.43 0.50
N LEU A 79 9.93 9.49 0.71
CA LEU A 79 9.73 8.08 0.36
C LEU A 79 8.59 7.45 1.18
N LEU A 80 8.55 7.72 2.50
CA LEU A 80 7.49 7.23 3.38
C LEU A 80 6.10 7.71 2.94
N ASN A 81 5.98 8.96 2.51
CA ASN A 81 4.74 9.53 2.00
C ASN A 81 4.28 8.84 0.71
N LEU A 82 5.20 8.48 -0.19
CA LEU A 82 4.88 7.73 -1.42
C LEU A 82 4.34 6.32 -1.11
N PHE A 83 4.99 5.58 -0.21
CA PHE A 83 4.48 4.26 0.22
C PHE A 83 3.10 4.37 0.88
N THR A 84 2.95 5.35 1.78
CA THR A 84 1.67 5.65 2.45
C THR A 84 0.56 5.96 1.45
N ALA A 85 0.84 6.79 0.44
CA ALA A 85 -0.14 7.17 -0.58
C ALA A 85 -0.62 5.94 -1.37
N ARG A 86 0.30 5.02 -1.70
CA ARG A 86 -0.06 3.77 -2.38
C ARG A 86 -0.93 2.85 -1.51
N GLU A 87 -0.59 2.68 -0.24
CA GLU A 87 -1.40 1.88 0.69
C GLU A 87 -2.82 2.45 0.83
N ARG A 88 -2.95 3.77 0.91
CA ARG A 88 -4.27 4.44 0.91
C ARG A 88 -5.05 4.18 -0.38
N ALA A 89 -4.39 4.26 -1.54
CA ALA A 89 -5.03 3.98 -2.83
C ALA A 89 -5.54 2.53 -2.91
N ILE A 90 -4.76 1.55 -2.43
CA ILE A 90 -5.18 0.15 -2.38
C ILE A 90 -6.39 -0.03 -1.45
N ALA A 91 -6.36 0.60 -0.26
CA ALA A 91 -7.48 0.55 0.68
C ALA A 91 -8.75 1.18 0.08
N GLN A 92 -8.62 2.30 -0.63
CA GLN A 92 -9.73 2.97 -1.29
C GLN A 92 -10.35 2.11 -2.39
N LEU A 93 -9.52 1.48 -3.24
CA LEU A 93 -9.99 0.54 -4.26
C LEU A 93 -10.76 -0.64 -3.64
N ALA A 94 -10.32 -1.15 -2.49
CA ALA A 94 -11.02 -2.20 -1.77
C ALA A 94 -12.40 -1.74 -1.27
N VAL A 95 -12.49 -0.50 -0.75
CA VAL A 95 -13.76 0.12 -0.32
C VAL A 95 -14.70 0.31 -1.50
N ASP A 96 -14.23 0.82 -2.63
CA ASP A 96 -15.06 1.07 -3.81
C ASP A 96 -15.57 -0.24 -4.42
N LYS A 97 -14.69 -1.26 -4.50
CA LYS A 97 -15.09 -2.60 -4.92
C LYS A 97 -16.15 -3.21 -4.00
N TRP A 98 -16.02 -3.01 -2.68
CA TRP A 98 -17.03 -3.44 -1.73
C TRP A 98 -18.36 -2.72 -1.93
N ARG A 99 -18.36 -1.40 -2.14
CA ARG A 99 -19.58 -0.62 -2.42
C ARG A 99 -20.30 -1.13 -3.67
N LEU A 100 -19.55 -1.43 -4.73
CA LEU A 100 -20.09 -1.99 -5.97
C LEU A 100 -20.69 -3.39 -5.76
N GLN A 101 -20.05 -4.23 -4.94
CA GLN A 101 -20.52 -5.59 -4.66
C GLN A 101 -21.72 -5.66 -3.71
N CYS A 102 -21.80 -4.76 -2.73
CA CYS A 102 -22.86 -4.79 -1.73
C CYS A 102 -24.13 -4.04 -2.16
N GLY A 103 -24.08 -3.16 -3.16
CA GLY A 103 -25.23 -2.32 -3.52
C GLY A 103 -25.56 -1.31 -2.42
N SER A 104 -26.07 -0.14 -2.82
CA SER A 104 -26.25 1.04 -1.97
C SER A 104 -27.11 0.82 -0.71
N ALA A 105 -27.95 -0.22 -0.65
CA ALA A 105 -28.80 -0.53 0.50
C ALA A 105 -28.06 -1.27 1.64
N PHE A 106 -27.17 -2.21 1.32
CA PHE A 106 -26.45 -2.99 2.34
C PHE A 106 -25.35 -2.18 3.03
N GLY A 107 -24.79 -1.18 2.35
CA GLY A 107 -23.75 -0.31 2.91
C GLY A 107 -24.26 0.57 4.04
N ALA A 108 -25.46 1.13 3.89
CA ALA A 108 -26.11 1.93 4.92
C ALA A 108 -26.54 1.07 6.13
N GLU A 109 -27.08 -0.14 5.89
CA GLU A 109 -27.44 -1.07 6.96
C GLU A 109 -26.22 -1.64 7.69
N ALA A 110 -25.11 -1.93 6.99
CA ALA A 110 -23.87 -2.40 7.62
C ALA A 110 -23.22 -1.33 8.51
N GLN A 111 -23.31 -0.06 8.11
CA GLN A 111 -22.84 1.06 8.91
C GLN A 111 -23.72 1.27 10.14
N ALA A 112 -25.04 1.17 10.00
CA ALA A 112 -25.99 1.15 11.13
C ALA A 112 -25.79 -0.05 12.08
N LEU A 113 -25.33 -1.20 11.57
CA LEU A 113 -25.02 -2.41 12.35
C LEU A 113 -23.71 -2.32 13.15
N VAL A 114 -22.76 -1.47 12.74
CA VAL A 114 -21.57 -1.15 13.55
C VAL A 114 -21.94 -0.25 14.72
N GLU A 115 -22.94 0.61 14.53
CA GLU A 115 -23.43 1.56 15.54
C GLU A 115 -24.42 0.91 16.52
N THR A 116 -25.20 -0.08 16.09
CA THR A 116 -26.17 -0.78 16.94
C THR A 116 -25.61 -2.12 17.45
N ARG A 117 -25.44 -2.25 18.78
CA ARG A 117 -25.00 -3.48 19.48
C ARG A 117 -26.03 -4.64 19.45
N GLY A 118 -26.79 -4.81 18.37
CA GLY A 118 -27.83 -5.84 18.24
C GLY A 118 -27.33 -7.15 17.61
N LYS A 119 -27.72 -8.30 18.18
CA LYS A 119 -27.42 -9.65 17.66
C LYS A 119 -28.31 -10.00 16.44
N PRO A 120 -27.74 -10.34 15.26
CA PRO A 120 -28.53 -10.84 14.14
C PRO A 120 -28.54 -12.38 14.06
N SER A 121 -29.52 -12.95 13.34
CA SER A 121 -29.81 -14.40 13.21
C SER A 121 -28.83 -15.16 12.28
N LEU A 122 -28.64 -16.47 12.55
CA LEU A 122 -27.51 -17.32 12.10
C LEU A 122 -27.19 -17.38 10.59
N ARG A 123 -28.17 -17.23 9.68
CA ARG A 123 -27.88 -17.11 8.23
C ARG A 123 -27.31 -15.74 7.84
N ARG A 124 -27.68 -14.66 8.55
CA ARG A 124 -27.08 -13.32 8.43
C ARG A 124 -25.69 -13.26 9.09
N ILE A 125 -25.42 -14.12 10.07
CA ILE A 125 -24.14 -14.13 10.81
C ILE A 125 -22.97 -14.57 9.93
N ARG A 126 -23.12 -15.45 8.92
CA ARG A 126 -21.95 -15.86 8.09
C ARG A 126 -21.44 -14.75 7.17
N SER A 127 -22.32 -13.95 6.57
CA SER A 127 -21.95 -12.78 5.78
C SER A 127 -21.58 -11.58 6.66
N ALA A 128 -22.31 -11.36 7.76
CA ALA A 128 -21.98 -10.31 8.74
C ALA A 128 -20.70 -10.60 9.53
N ALA A 129 -20.34 -11.85 9.80
CA ALA A 129 -19.07 -12.21 10.44
C ALA A 129 -17.90 -12.02 9.49
N ARG A 130 -18.08 -12.26 8.19
CA ARG A 130 -17.05 -11.97 7.18
C ARG A 130 -16.87 -10.46 6.99
N ALA A 131 -17.98 -9.70 6.96
CA ALA A 131 -17.96 -8.24 6.95
C ALA A 131 -17.35 -7.65 8.23
N ARG A 132 -17.71 -8.18 9.42
CA ARG A 132 -17.11 -7.81 10.71
C ARG A 132 -15.63 -8.15 10.76
N ALA A 133 -15.21 -9.32 10.28
CA ALA A 133 -13.81 -9.71 10.25
C ALA A 133 -12.97 -8.77 9.35
N ILE A 134 -13.50 -8.37 8.19
CA ILE A 134 -12.81 -7.44 7.28
C ILE A 134 -12.83 -6.01 7.85
N ALA A 135 -13.95 -5.57 8.43
CA ALA A 135 -14.06 -4.27 9.10
C ALA A 135 -13.15 -4.20 10.34
N ASP A 136 -13.03 -5.28 11.11
CA ASP A 136 -12.10 -5.39 12.23
C ASP A 136 -10.65 -5.41 11.75
N CYS A 137 -10.34 -6.05 10.61
CA CYS A 137 -9.03 -5.96 9.99
C CYS A 137 -8.70 -4.52 9.56
N ALA A 138 -9.62 -3.83 8.89
CA ALA A 138 -9.44 -2.43 8.51
C ALA A 138 -9.32 -1.53 9.75
N ARG A 139 -10.14 -1.74 10.78
CA ARG A 139 -10.11 -0.97 12.03
C ARG A 139 -8.80 -1.19 12.79
N ARG A 140 -8.32 -2.43 12.89
CA ARG A 140 -7.02 -2.76 13.50
C ARG A 140 -5.87 -2.16 12.72
N PHE A 141 -5.94 -2.18 11.38
CA PHE A 141 -4.98 -1.52 10.51
C PHE A 141 -4.95 0.00 10.77
N PHE A 142 -6.11 0.67 10.75
CA PHE A 142 -6.20 2.11 11.00
C PHE A 142 -5.82 2.52 12.43
N GLN A 143 -6.13 1.70 13.43
CA GLN A 143 -5.68 1.91 14.82
C GLN A 143 -4.17 1.81 14.93
N ARG A 144 -3.56 0.78 14.33
CA ARG A 144 -2.10 0.60 14.33
C ARG A 144 -1.40 1.71 13.54
N TRP A 145 -2.00 2.15 12.43
CA TRP A 145 -1.55 3.31 11.66
C TRP A 145 -1.53 4.59 12.52
N ARG A 146 -2.63 4.89 13.23
CA ARG A 146 -2.68 6.07 14.12
C ARG A 146 -1.65 6.01 15.24
N LEU A 147 -1.43 4.83 15.83
CA LEU A 147 -0.41 4.64 16.86
C LEU A 147 1.00 4.89 16.30
N LEU A 148 1.30 4.43 15.09
CA LEU A 148 2.58 4.69 14.43
C LEU A 148 2.78 6.19 14.10
N GLN A 149 1.71 6.89 13.71
CA GLN A 149 1.75 8.33 13.50
C GLN A 149 1.94 9.11 14.81
N ALA A 150 1.28 8.68 15.90
CA ALA A 150 1.46 9.26 17.23
C ALA A 150 2.88 9.06 17.77
N GLN A 151 3.46 7.87 17.56
CA GLN A 151 4.85 7.58 17.92
C GLN A 151 5.86 8.40 17.10
N ARG A 152 5.57 8.67 15.83
CA ARG A 152 6.38 9.60 15.00
C ARG A 152 6.26 11.05 15.47
N GLY A 153 5.08 11.48 15.92
CA GLY A 153 4.89 12.80 16.55
C GLY A 153 5.68 12.94 17.85
N GLN A 154 5.63 11.93 18.72
CA GLN A 154 6.40 11.91 19.97
C GLN A 154 7.91 11.88 19.75
N ARG A 155 8.41 11.19 18.72
CA ARG A 155 9.84 11.23 18.36
C ARG A 155 10.31 12.60 17.87
N ARG A 156 9.44 13.36 17.18
CA ARG A 156 9.75 14.74 16.78
C ARG A 156 9.76 15.71 17.96
N GLU A 157 8.89 15.50 18.96
CA GLU A 157 8.89 16.28 20.21
C GLU A 157 10.03 15.89 21.16
N ALA A 158 10.55 14.66 21.06
CA ALA A 158 11.62 14.13 21.91
C ALA A 158 13.05 14.49 21.46
N GLY A 159 13.24 15.24 20.37
CA GLY A 159 14.51 15.87 19.99
C GLY A 159 15.76 14.99 20.13
N TRP A 160 15.96 14.05 19.19
CA TRP A 160 17.26 13.41 18.92
C TRP A 160 17.47 13.33 17.42
#